data_AF-A0A950W0T7-F1
#
_entry.id   AF-A0A950W0T7-F1
#
_cell.length_a   1.000
_cell.length_b   1.000
_cell.length_c   1.000
_cell.angle_alpha   90.00
_cell.angle_beta   90.00
_cell.angle_gamma   90.00
#
_symmetry.space_group_name_H-M   'P 1'
#
loop_
_entity.id
_entity.type
_entity.pdbx_description
1 polymer ?
#
loop_
_entity_poly.entity_id
_entity_poly.type
_entity_poly.pdbx_seq_one_letter_code
_entity_poly.pdbx_strand_id
1 'polypeptide(L)' 'MSDLATDAMQDANEIEMLEAKETWSVYRLADGTTLRIKPVMIAVFRADGQQGPGGEPVYNMKSTVITDVRAPSSSNKPN' A
#
# COMPACT_ATOMS: atom_id res chain seq x y z
N MET A 1 29.85 9.91 0.05
CA MET A 1 29.09 8.65 -0.09
C MET A 1 27.83 9.02 -0.83
N SER A 2 27.83 8.79 -2.13
CA SER A 2 26.77 9.14 -3.06
C SER A 2 25.56 8.22 -2.86
N ASP A 3 24.37 8.80 -2.93
CA ASP A 3 23.09 8.16 -2.68
C ASP A 3 22.80 7.01 -3.66
N LEU A 4 23.07 5.78 -3.24
CA LEU A 4 22.66 4.55 -3.95
C LEU A 4 21.13 4.44 -4.11
N ALA A 5 20.36 5.16 -3.30
CA ALA A 5 18.90 5.20 -3.41
C ALA A 5 18.40 6.12 -4.53
N THR A 6 19.17 7.12 -4.92
CA THR A 6 18.74 8.13 -5.91
C THR A 6 18.99 7.66 -7.35
N ASP A 7 20.03 6.84 -7.56
CA ASP A 7 20.41 6.35 -8.89
C ASP A 7 19.47 5.25 -9.41
N ALA A 8 18.95 4.39 -8.53
CA ALA A 8 18.02 3.33 -8.90
C ALA A 8 16.65 3.84 -9.41
N MET A 9 16.34 5.13 -9.19
CA MET A 9 15.13 5.77 -9.70
C MET A 9 15.34 6.51 -11.02
N GLN A 10 16.58 6.71 -11.49
CA GLN A 10 16.83 7.49 -12.71
C GLN A 10 16.43 6.75 -14.00
N ASP A 11 16.39 5.41 -13.99
CA ASP A 11 15.99 4.56 -15.13
C ASP A 11 14.65 3.83 -14.91
N ALA A 12 13.79 4.37 -14.04
CA ALA A 12 12.48 3.79 -13.76
C ALA A 12 11.38 4.54 -14.54
N ASN A 13 10.71 3.85 -15.46
CA ASN A 13 9.61 4.41 -16.24
C ASN A 13 8.28 4.19 -15.53
N GLU A 14 7.51 5.25 -15.32
CA GLU A 14 6.16 5.16 -14.77
C GLU A 14 5.24 4.43 -15.76
N ILE A 15 4.48 3.47 -15.24
CA ILE A 15 3.52 2.68 -15.99
C ILE A 15 2.12 3.15 -15.64
N GLU A 16 1.33 3.49 -16.66
CA GLU A 16 -0.07 3.87 -16.50
C GLU A 16 -0.89 2.69 -15.97
N MET A 17 -1.59 2.91 -14.85
CA MET A 17 -2.52 1.95 -14.29
C MET A 17 -3.91 2.13 -14.91
N LEU A 18 -4.35 1.15 -15.70
CA LEU A 18 -5.64 1.22 -16.42
C LEU A 18 -6.85 0.88 -15.54
N GLU A 19 -6.68 0.04 -14.51
CA GLU A 19 -7.74 -0.37 -13.60
C GLU A 19 -7.16 -0.66 -12.20
N ALA A 20 -7.92 -0.32 -11.15
CA ALA A 20 -7.59 -0.68 -9.77
C ALA A 20 -8.84 -1.20 -9.04
N LYS A 21 -8.71 -2.36 -8.37
CA LYS A 21 -9.74 -2.95 -7.51
C LYS A 21 -9.24 -3.00 -6.08
N GLU A 22 -9.63 -1.99 -5.30
CA GLU A 22 -9.15 -1.82 -3.94
C GLU A 22 -10.31 -1.91 -2.94
N THR A 23 -10.31 -2.96 -2.14
CA THR A 23 -11.35 -3.24 -1.14
C THR A 23 -10.82 -3.11 0.28
N TRP A 24 -11.72 -2.86 1.22
CA TRP A 24 -11.38 -2.92 2.64
C TRP A 24 -11.19 -4.37 3.09
N SER A 25 -10.05 -4.65 3.70
CA SER A 25 -9.89 -5.81 4.59
C SER A 25 -10.46 -5.44 5.95
N VAL A 26 -11.38 -6.25 6.47
CA VAL A 26 -12.10 -5.99 7.72
C VAL A 26 -11.81 -7.10 8.73
N TYR A 27 -11.34 -6.73 9.91
CA TYR A 27 -11.01 -7.63 11.01
C TYR A 27 -11.87 -7.28 12.23
N ARG A 28 -12.56 -8.28 12.78
CA ARG A 28 -13.29 -8.14 14.05
C ARG A 28 -12.45 -8.75 15.16
N LEU A 29 -12.15 -7.96 16.18
CA LEU A 29 -11.35 -8.38 17.32
C LEU A 29 -12.26 -8.91 18.44
N ALA A 30 -11.66 -9.66 19.37
CA ALA A 30 -12.38 -10.29 20.48
C ALA A 30 -13.02 -9.28 21.45
N ASP A 31 -12.48 -8.06 21.53
CA ASP A 31 -13.03 -6.95 22.32
C ASP A 31 -14.21 -6.22 21.66
N GLY A 32 -14.63 -6.68 20.47
CA GLY A 32 -15.69 -6.06 19.67
C GLY A 32 -15.20 -4.92 18.77
N THR A 33 -13.92 -4.54 18.81
CA THR A 33 -13.34 -3.55 17.90
C THR A 33 -13.33 -4.09 16.47
N THR A 34 -13.67 -3.23 15.50
CA THR A 34 -13.50 -3.52 14.07
C THR A 34 -12.33 -2.70 13.51
N LEU A 35 -11.31 -3.37 13.01
CA LEU A 35 -10.23 -2.77 12.23
C LEU A 35 -10.56 -2.88 10.74
N ARG A 36 -10.31 -1.82 9.98
CA ARG A 36 -10.39 -1.84 8.52
C ARG A 36 -9.11 -1.26 7.95
N ILE A 37 -8.54 -1.95 6.98
CA ILE A 37 -7.38 -1.46 6.22
C ILE A 37 -7.70 -1.52 4.74
N LYS A 38 -7.27 -0.50 3.99
CA LYS A 38 -7.38 -0.47 2.54
C LYS A 38 -6.03 -0.03 1.97
N PRO A 39 -5.29 -0.92 1.28
CA PRO A 39 -4.16 -0.49 0.48
C PRO A 39 -4.67 0.32 -0.72
N VAL A 40 -3.98 1.41 -1.03
CA VAL A 40 -4.24 2.27 -2.18
C VAL A 40 -2.96 2.41 -2.98
N MET A 41 -3.00 2.01 -4.25
CA MET A 41 -1.90 2.16 -5.19
C MET A 41 -1.85 3.59 -5.71
N ILE A 42 -0.68 4.20 -5.72
CA ILE A 42 -0.47 5.58 -6.18
C ILE A 42 0.23 5.59 -7.53
N ALA A 43 1.32 4.81 -7.68
CA ALA A 43 2.08 4.73 -8.93
C ALA A 43 2.84 3.41 -9.02
N VAL A 44 3.09 2.96 -10.25
CA VAL A 44 3.91 1.78 -10.55
C VAL A 44 4.99 2.21 -11.52
N PHE A 45 6.24 1.84 -11.23
CA PHE A 45 7.40 2.13 -12.07
C PHE A 45 8.05 0.81 -12.47
N ARG A 46 8.40 0.67 -13.75
CA ARG A 46 9.24 -0.44 -14.22
C ARG A 46 10.69 0.04 -14.25
N ALA A 47 11.59 -0.70 -13.60
CA ALA A 47 13.02 -0.43 -13.70
C ALA A 47 13.55 -1.05 -14.99
N ASP A 48 13.74 -0.23 -16.02
CA ASP A 48 14.23 -0.72 -17.30
C ASP A 48 15.72 -1.10 -17.20
N GLY A 49 16.12 -2.14 -17.93
CA GLY A 49 17.47 -2.70 -17.83
C GLY A 49 17.74 -3.53 -16.57
N GLN A 50 16.81 -3.59 -15.62
CA GLN A 50 16.90 -4.46 -14.45
C GLN A 50 15.99 -5.68 -14.61
N GLN A 51 16.55 -6.85 -14.35
CA GLN A 51 15.81 -8.11 -14.31
C GLN A 51 16.06 -8.78 -12.96
N GLY A 52 15.01 -9.40 -12.43
CA GLY A 52 15.12 -10.22 -11.24
C GLY A 52 15.85 -11.55 -11.52
N PRO A 53 16.07 -12.37 -10.49
CA PRO A 53 16.89 -13.58 -10.60
C PRO A 53 16.40 -14.60 -11.65
N GLY A 54 15.12 -14.57 -12.02
CA GLY A 54 14.52 -15.43 -13.03
C GLY A 54 14.35 -14.77 -14.41
N GLY A 55 14.89 -13.57 -14.61
CA GLY A 55 14.72 -12.79 -15.85
C GLY A 55 13.42 -11.97 -15.90
N GLU A 56 12.64 -11.95 -14.83
CA GLU A 56 11.43 -11.15 -14.73
C GLU A 56 11.74 -9.65 -14.64
N PRO A 57 10.90 -8.77 -15.21
CA PRO A 57 11.05 -7.33 -15.05
C PRO A 57 10.87 -6.92 -13.59
N VAL A 58 11.68 -5.95 -13.14
CA VAL A 58 11.58 -5.38 -11.80
C VAL A 58 10.60 -4.21 -11.80
N TYR A 59 9.70 -4.19 -10.80
CA TYR A 59 8.75 -3.10 -10.58
C TYR A 59 8.93 -2.49 -9.19
N ASN A 60 8.87 -1.16 -9.15
CA ASN A 60 8.77 -0.38 -7.93
C ASN A 60 7.35 0.17 -7.80
N MET A 61 6.77 0.06 -6.61
CA MET A 61 5.37 0.42 -6.36
C MET A 61 5.32 1.47 -5.27
N LYS A 62 4.58 2.55 -5.52
CA LYS A 62 4.23 3.54 -4.50
C LYS A 62 2.80 3.31 -4.07
N SER A 63 2.60 3.02 -2.80
CA SER A 63 1.29 2.79 -2.21
C SER A 63 1.18 3.43 -0.83
N THR A 64 -0.05 3.67 -0.39
CA THR A 64 -0.37 4.02 0.99
C THR A 64 -1.39 3.05 1.55
N VAL A 65 -1.46 2.94 2.88
CA VAL A 65 -2.51 2.17 3.56
C VAL A 65 -3.40 3.14 4.32
N ILE A 66 -4.70 3.11 4.01
CA ILE A 66 -5.70 3.80 4.80
C ILE A 66 -6.15 2.86 5.92
N THR A 67 -6.17 3.37 7.16
CA THR A 67 -6.61 2.65 8.34
C THR A 67 -7.86 3.29 8.93
N ASP A 68 -8.79 2.45 9.42
CA ASP A 68 -9.95 2.88 10.20
C ASP A 68 -10.17 1.92 11.37
N VAL A 69 -10.47 2.48 12.54
CA VAL A 69 -10.68 1.74 13.79
C VAL A 69 -12.02 2.12 14.38
N ARG A 70 -12.86 1.12 14.61
CA ARG A 70 -14.19 1.29 15.20
C ARG A 70 -14.28 0.51 16.49
N ALA A 71 -14.07 1.20 17.60
CA ALA A 71 -14.26 0.64 18.93
C ALA A 71 -15.77 0.52 19.25
N PRO A 72 -16.18 -0.43 20.11
CA PRO A 72 -17.52 -0.46 20.66
C PRO A 72 -17.84 0.84 21.39
N SER A 73 -19.03 1.40 21.18
CA SER A 73 -19.46 2.63 21.85
C SER A 73 -19.66 2.39 23.35
N SER A 74 -18.82 3.01 24.19
CA SER A 74 -19.06 3.10 25.64
C SER A 74 -19.93 4.31 25.99
N SER A 75 -21.13 4.41 25.42
CA SER A 75 -22.08 5.47 25.78
C SER A 75 -23.09 4.95 26.80
N ASN A 76 -22.66 4.84 28.06
CA ASN A 76 -23.57 4.87 29.20
C ASN A 76 -23.26 6.15 29.98
N LYS A 77 -23.90 7.26 29.62
CA LYS A 77 -23.90 8.45 30.47
C LYS A 77 -24.96 8.21 31.55
N PRO A 78 -24.62 8.18 32.85
CA PRO A 78 -25.63 8.13 33.90
C PRO A 78 -26.43 9.44 33.88
N ASN A 79 -27.76 9.30 33.91
CA ASN A 79 -28.74 10.36 34.13
C ASN A 79 -28.61 10.95 35.53
#